data_AF-A0A3M1HH81-F1
#
_entry.id   AF-A0A3M1HH81-F1
#
_cell.length_a   1.000
_cell.length_b   1.000
_cell.length_c   1.000
_cell.angle_alpha   90.00
_cell.angle_beta   90.00
_cell.angle_gamma   90.00
#
_symmetry.space_group_name_H-M   'P 1'
#
loop_
_entity.id
_entity.type
_entity.pdbx_description
1 polymer ?
#
loop_
_entity_poly.entity_id
_entity_poly.type
_entity_poly.pdbx_seq_one_letter_code
_entity_poly.pdbx_strand_id
1 'polypeptide(L)'
;MENHLKEAADVMRGRAITASRAAARGLTVQEYLRERSRTRWARDKAQQLGLAYWPALAYGPRIDPWAYVLAERFLAARTGEAWDPAAGTFGGWDMCGHKGLSPHDVARAWYRAGCRENTQFWVYLTALWEGLPLPNRALSTRQARDWLRGVRWVDKNKIYNRMIIITDPVIIVLGRLPWHCRWAALNGLGEGDTPIRVRIRHLNWAAVKTAQRGWRAAYRAGYLPRAVLWYQLVPELASAGRELGFPELQGVPVATLRALLKEEEQATAADVQAAINLVRLYGRDRAAIRRRIAAWGNLHDAGQVSLPDRPIRAGWGQWLDSHPSCWRWTHLLDAIEEVLGGRLPETAAECAAAAREAIKASPEAALVELGVARESVRRYVKLYRRGPKDHEMIPAPRGVAKDGYALRQLPHDDPIAPAVGLLTDCCQHLDSAASSCAKASWLRGDCAVWVAEKSGEIVAQSFVWRSKSALVLDSIEAKGGYRKGEVAGLLADLFLAAARQAIGRLCIERAFVGETHYGITGVALSRCAGEATRPDEPYYGRIGYTDAHQVREVCHETH
;
A
#
# COMPACT_ATOMS: atom_id res chain seq x y z
N MET A 1 35.01 -35.57 63.19
CA MET A 1 34.65 -36.54 62.13
C MET A 1 33.26 -36.27 61.58
N GLU A 2 32.25 -36.10 62.44
CA GLU A 2 30.86 -35.83 62.06
C GLU A 2 30.66 -34.53 61.24
N ASN A 3 31.36 -33.45 61.60
CA ASN A 3 31.34 -32.20 60.82
C ASN A 3 31.89 -32.36 59.39
N HIS A 4 32.95 -33.15 59.20
CA HIS A 4 33.53 -33.39 57.88
C HIS A 4 32.63 -34.27 57.00
N LEU A 5 31.92 -35.23 57.58
CA LEU A 5 30.95 -36.06 56.86
C LEU A 5 29.74 -35.24 56.41
N LYS A 6 29.27 -34.32 57.27
CA LYS A 6 28.18 -33.39 56.94
C LYS A 6 28.57 -32.46 55.79
N GLU A 7 29.78 -31.88 55.84
CA GLU A 7 30.31 -31.01 54.80
C GLU A 7 30.47 -31.73 53.45
N ALA A 8 30.99 -32.97 53.46
CA ALA A 8 31.10 -33.80 52.25
C ALA A 8 29.72 -34.13 51.64
N ALA A 9 28.72 -34.46 52.46
CA ALA A 9 27.36 -34.72 52.02
C ALA A 9 26.69 -33.48 51.40
N ASP A 10 26.96 -32.28 51.95
CA ASP A 10 26.45 -31.01 51.42
C ASP A 10 27.09 -30.63 50.08
N VAL A 11 28.40 -30.86 49.92
CA VAL A 11 29.11 -30.68 48.65
C VAL A 11 28.55 -31.61 47.57
N MET A 12 28.30 -32.88 47.89
CA MET A 12 27.74 -33.85 46.95
C MET A 12 26.31 -33.49 46.54
N ARG A 13 25.46 -33.06 47.49
CA ARG A 13 24.12 -32.52 47.19
C ARG A 13 24.18 -31.30 46.28
N GLY A 14 25.07 -30.35 46.57
CA GLY A 14 25.26 -29.15 45.73
C GLY A 14 25.70 -29.48 44.29
N ARG A 15 26.57 -30.47 44.13
CA ARG A 15 27.00 -30.97 42.81
C ARG A 15 25.85 -31.63 42.06
N ALA A 16 25.06 -32.49 42.71
CA ALA A 16 23.90 -33.14 42.11
C ALA A 16 22.83 -32.15 41.64
N ILE A 17 22.52 -31.13 42.45
CA ILE A 17 21.58 -30.05 42.08
C ILE A 17 22.11 -29.26 40.88
N THR A 18 23.40 -28.95 40.85
CA THR A 18 24.03 -28.22 39.73
C THR A 18 23.97 -29.04 38.44
N ALA A 19 24.26 -30.35 38.51
CA ALA A 19 24.19 -31.24 37.37
C ALA A 19 22.76 -31.40 36.83
N SER A 20 21.77 -31.55 37.71
CA SER A 20 20.36 -31.61 37.32
C SER A 20 19.91 -30.33 36.60
N ARG A 21 20.27 -29.15 37.11
CA ARG A 21 19.95 -27.85 36.47
C ARG A 21 20.67 -27.64 35.14
N ALA A 22 21.91 -28.11 35.02
CA ALA A 22 22.65 -28.08 33.76
C ALA A 22 21.97 -28.97 32.71
N ALA A 23 21.61 -30.20 33.08
CA ALA A 23 20.92 -31.16 32.21
C ALA A 23 19.55 -30.64 31.75
N ALA A 24 18.77 -30.01 32.64
CA ALA A 24 17.48 -29.41 32.30
C ALA A 24 17.57 -28.30 31.23
N ARG A 25 18.76 -27.73 31.01
CA ARG A 25 19.03 -26.71 29.98
C ARG A 25 19.83 -27.25 28.79
N GLY A 26 20.12 -28.56 28.76
CA GLY A 26 20.97 -29.17 27.72
C GLY A 26 22.43 -28.72 27.76
N LEU A 27 22.94 -28.30 28.93
CA LEU A 27 24.31 -27.82 29.10
C LEU A 27 25.15 -28.81 29.92
N THR A 28 26.47 -28.81 29.68
CA THR A 28 27.41 -29.44 30.62
C THR A 28 27.45 -28.67 31.94
N VAL A 29 27.88 -29.34 33.02
CA VAL A 29 28.06 -28.68 34.34
C VAL A 29 29.00 -27.47 34.24
N GLN A 30 30.08 -27.58 33.46
CA GLN A 30 31.03 -26.48 33.28
C GLN A 30 30.42 -25.30 32.53
N GLU A 31 29.67 -25.53 31.46
CA GLU A 31 28.96 -24.48 30.72
C GLU A 31 27.92 -23.79 31.59
N TYR A 32 27.13 -24.56 32.35
CA TYR A 32 26.16 -24.01 33.29
C TYR A 32 26.83 -23.14 34.36
N LEU A 33 27.97 -23.57 34.92
CA LEU A 33 28.71 -22.78 35.90
C LEU A 33 29.29 -21.49 35.28
N ARG A 34 29.82 -21.55 34.05
CA ARG A 34 30.28 -20.37 33.31
C ARG A 34 29.14 -19.39 33.05
N GLU A 35 27.99 -19.89 32.59
CA GLU A 35 26.81 -19.06 32.33
C GLU A 35 26.27 -18.44 33.61
N ARG A 36 26.21 -19.21 34.71
CA ARG A 36 25.78 -18.73 36.02
C ARG A 36 26.70 -17.63 36.54
N SER A 37 28.02 -17.82 36.46
CA SER A 37 29.00 -16.81 36.87
C SER A 37 28.91 -15.55 36.02
N ARG A 38 28.76 -15.69 34.69
CA ARG A 38 28.55 -14.57 33.76
C ARG A 38 27.26 -13.80 34.06
N THR A 39 26.16 -14.50 34.30
CA THR A 39 24.86 -13.90 34.63
C THR A 39 24.91 -13.17 35.97
N ARG A 40 25.56 -13.77 36.98
CA ARG A 40 25.76 -13.15 38.29
C ARG A 40 26.57 -11.86 38.14
N TRP A 41 27.73 -11.94 37.50
CA TRP A 41 28.57 -10.77 37.22
C TRP A 41 27.80 -9.67 36.48
N ALA A 42 27.02 -10.03 35.45
CA ALA A 42 26.25 -9.07 34.67
C ALA A 42 25.17 -8.38 35.52
N ARG A 43 24.45 -9.12 36.38
CA ARG A 43 23.45 -8.55 37.30
C ARG A 43 24.09 -7.63 38.34
N ASP A 44 25.15 -8.08 38.99
CA ASP A 44 25.88 -7.28 40.00
C ASP A 44 26.41 -5.99 39.36
N LYS A 45 26.99 -6.09 38.16
CA LYS A 45 27.52 -4.93 37.44
C LYS A 45 26.41 -4.00 36.94
N ALA A 46 25.30 -4.55 36.44
CA ALA A 46 24.15 -3.76 36.01
C ALA A 46 23.53 -2.99 37.18
N GLN A 47 23.40 -3.62 38.35
CA GLN A 47 22.94 -2.97 39.58
C GLN A 47 23.86 -1.81 40.00
N GLN A 48 25.19 -2.00 39.94
CA GLN A 48 26.15 -0.93 40.24
C GLN A 48 26.04 0.26 39.27
N LEU A 49 25.69 0.01 38.01
CA LEU A 49 25.60 1.03 36.96
C LEU A 49 24.22 1.68 36.85
N GLY A 50 23.20 1.11 37.51
CA GLY A 50 21.81 1.50 37.31
C GLY A 50 21.28 1.13 35.92
N LEU A 51 21.72 -0.01 35.37
CA LEU A 51 21.20 -0.60 34.13
C LEU A 51 20.15 -1.67 34.49
N ALA A 52 18.92 -1.53 34.05
CA ALA A 52 17.89 -2.55 34.25
C ALA A 52 18.12 -3.75 33.34
N TYR A 53 18.43 -3.50 32.05
CA TYR A 53 18.67 -4.53 31.04
C TYR A 53 20.08 -5.17 31.15
N TRP A 54 20.31 -5.87 32.26
CA TRP A 54 21.52 -6.67 32.48
C TRP A 54 21.82 -7.71 31.38
N PRO A 55 20.86 -8.26 30.59
CA PRO A 55 21.18 -9.21 29.52
C PRO A 55 22.15 -8.65 28.47
N ALA A 56 22.15 -7.33 28.22
CA ALA A 56 23.12 -6.69 27.34
C ALA A 56 24.58 -6.92 27.78
N LEU A 57 24.84 -6.96 29.09
CA LEU A 57 26.18 -7.23 29.63
C LEU A 57 26.56 -8.71 29.55
N ALA A 58 25.58 -9.62 29.70
CA ALA A 58 25.82 -11.05 29.70
C ALA A 58 25.97 -11.64 28.29
N TYR A 59 25.19 -11.14 27.34
CA TYR A 59 25.01 -11.75 26.02
C TYR A 59 25.23 -10.78 24.85
N GLY A 60 25.27 -9.47 25.11
CA GLY A 60 25.54 -8.47 24.08
C GLY A 60 27.02 -8.33 23.73
N PRO A 61 27.34 -7.49 22.72
CA PRO A 61 28.72 -7.16 22.39
C PRO A 61 29.51 -6.58 23.57
N ARG A 62 30.81 -6.84 23.59
CA ARG A 62 31.73 -6.31 24.61
C ARG A 62 32.11 -4.86 24.25
N ILE A 63 31.29 -3.91 24.67
CA ILE A 63 31.52 -2.46 24.61
C ILE A 63 31.59 -1.88 26.02
N ASP A 64 31.84 -0.58 26.15
CA ASP A 64 31.74 0.10 27.44
C ASP A 64 30.33 -0.09 28.04
N PRO A 65 30.19 -0.65 29.26
CA PRO A 65 28.89 -0.80 29.93
C PRO A 65 28.08 0.49 30.03
N TRP A 66 28.74 1.66 30.08
CA TRP A 66 28.06 2.95 30.14
C TRP A 66 27.29 3.28 28.85
N ALA A 67 27.72 2.75 27.71
CA ALA A 67 26.98 2.86 26.46
C ALA A 67 25.59 2.20 26.56
N TYR A 68 25.48 1.07 27.26
CA TYR A 68 24.20 0.41 27.53
C TYR A 68 23.32 1.21 28.49
N VAL A 69 23.89 1.82 29.53
CA VAL A 69 23.15 2.69 30.45
C VAL A 69 22.53 3.87 29.71
N LEU A 70 23.30 4.51 28.83
CA LEU A 70 22.80 5.64 28.05
C LEU A 70 21.77 5.22 27.00
N ALA A 71 21.95 4.05 26.39
CA ALA A 71 20.94 3.49 25.49
C ALA A 71 19.63 3.20 26.24
N GLU A 72 19.68 2.63 27.45
CA GLU A 72 18.48 2.39 28.26
C GLU A 72 17.76 3.71 28.61
N ARG A 73 18.50 4.75 29.01
CA ARG A 73 17.91 6.08 29.24
C ARG A 73 17.27 6.66 27.99
N PHE A 74 17.94 6.52 26.84
CA PHE A 74 17.39 6.94 25.55
C PHE A 74 16.09 6.20 25.24
N LEU A 75 16.07 4.88 25.43
CA LEU A 75 14.91 4.03 25.13
C LEU A 75 13.75 4.33 26.08
N ALA A 76 13.99 4.37 27.39
CA ALA A 76 12.98 4.69 28.40
C ALA A 76 12.35 6.07 28.15
N ALA A 77 13.12 7.06 27.72
CA ALA A 77 12.59 8.37 27.34
C ALA A 77 11.68 8.34 26.10
N ARG A 78 11.78 7.31 25.25
CA ARG A 78 10.96 7.15 24.03
C ARG A 78 9.75 6.25 24.25
N THR A 79 9.87 5.23 25.09
CA THR A 79 8.79 4.28 25.40
C THR A 79 7.95 4.71 26.59
N GLY A 80 8.48 5.56 27.47
CA GLY A 80 7.86 5.93 28.75
C GLY A 80 8.08 4.89 29.85
N GLU A 81 8.76 3.78 29.55
CA GLU A 81 8.92 2.63 30.44
C GLU A 81 10.33 2.08 30.38
N ALA A 82 10.86 1.63 31.52
CA ALA A 82 12.12 0.90 31.59
C ALA A 82 11.92 -0.59 31.27
N TRP A 83 13.02 -1.34 31.13
CA TRP A 83 12.96 -2.79 31.00
C TRP A 83 12.60 -3.41 32.35
N ASP A 84 11.44 -4.07 32.41
CA ASP A 84 11.00 -4.84 33.56
C ASP A 84 10.25 -6.09 33.07
N PRO A 85 10.91 -7.26 33.03
CA PRO A 85 10.27 -8.49 32.57
C PRO A 85 9.18 -8.97 33.53
N ALA A 86 9.17 -8.55 34.79
CA ALA A 86 8.10 -8.89 35.73
C ALA A 86 6.82 -8.07 35.45
N ALA A 87 6.98 -6.82 35.00
CA ALA A 87 5.89 -6.00 34.50
C ALA A 87 5.50 -6.31 33.04
N GLY A 88 6.25 -7.19 32.36
CA GLY A 88 6.04 -7.51 30.94
C GLY A 88 6.51 -6.41 29.98
N THR A 89 7.29 -5.44 30.46
CA THR A 89 7.79 -4.31 29.65
C THR A 89 9.22 -4.59 29.20
N PHE A 90 9.48 -4.37 27.91
CA PHE A 90 10.84 -4.52 27.36
C PHE A 90 11.63 -3.21 27.34
N GLY A 91 11.02 -2.08 27.70
CA GLY A 91 11.68 -0.78 27.80
C GLY A 91 12.39 -0.34 26.52
N GLY A 92 11.91 -0.76 25.35
CA GLY A 92 12.52 -0.45 24.05
C GLY A 92 13.69 -1.36 23.63
N TRP A 93 14.09 -2.31 24.47
CA TRP A 93 15.07 -3.33 24.11
C TRP A 93 14.42 -4.45 23.31
N ASP A 94 14.97 -4.73 22.12
CA ASP A 94 14.65 -5.91 21.29
C ASP A 94 13.14 -6.28 21.20
N MET A 95 12.27 -5.30 20.92
CA MET A 95 10.85 -5.59 20.70
C MET A 95 10.68 -6.42 19.44
N CYS A 96 10.13 -7.63 19.58
CA CYS A 96 9.81 -8.57 18.52
C CYS A 96 8.94 -7.94 17.40
N GLY A 97 9.57 -7.25 16.44
CA GLY A 97 9.01 -6.95 15.13
C GLY A 97 8.53 -5.52 14.84
N HIS A 98 8.51 -4.56 15.79
CA HIS A 98 7.89 -3.26 15.48
C HIS A 98 8.62 -1.96 15.87
N LYS A 99 9.46 -1.90 16.91
CA LYS A 99 10.33 -0.73 17.27
C LYS A 99 11.23 -1.09 18.46
N GLY A 100 12.55 -1.09 18.33
CA GLY A 100 13.45 -1.37 19.46
C GLY A 100 14.93 -1.30 19.07
N LEU A 101 15.81 -1.28 20.07
CA LEU A 101 17.25 -1.43 19.83
C LEU A 101 17.76 -2.73 20.45
N SER A 102 18.53 -3.49 19.66
CA SER A 102 19.29 -4.62 20.19
C SER A 102 20.62 -4.16 20.81
N PRO A 103 21.26 -4.95 21.69
CA PRO A 103 22.63 -4.69 22.13
C PRO A 103 23.62 -4.53 20.97
N HIS A 104 23.40 -5.22 19.85
CA HIS A 104 24.20 -5.09 18.64
C HIS A 104 24.04 -3.74 17.97
N ASP A 105 22.83 -3.19 17.93
CA ASP A 105 22.58 -1.85 17.41
C ASP A 105 23.23 -0.77 18.28
N VAL A 106 23.14 -0.91 19.60
CA VAL A 106 23.84 -0.03 20.54
C VAL A 106 25.35 -0.08 20.32
N ALA A 107 25.94 -1.27 20.19
CA ALA A 107 27.36 -1.42 19.90
C ALA A 107 27.75 -0.79 18.55
N ARG A 108 26.95 -1.00 17.50
CA ARG A 108 27.17 -0.38 16.18
C ARG A 108 27.15 1.14 16.28
N ALA A 109 26.17 1.72 16.97
CA ALA A 109 26.11 3.16 17.20
C ALA A 109 27.34 3.66 17.98
N TRP A 110 27.77 2.93 19.01
CA TRP A 110 28.91 3.29 19.85
C TRP A 110 30.23 3.27 19.07
N TYR A 111 30.51 2.21 18.31
CA TYR A 111 31.68 2.14 17.44
C TYR A 111 31.67 3.24 16.39
N ARG A 112 30.51 3.56 15.80
CA ARG A 112 30.39 4.65 14.81
C ARG A 112 30.58 6.04 15.42
N ALA A 113 30.29 6.20 16.71
CA ALA A 113 30.59 7.41 17.48
C ALA A 113 32.07 7.49 17.92
N GLY A 114 32.91 6.54 17.49
CA GLY A 114 34.34 6.50 17.83
C GLY A 114 34.59 6.00 19.24
N CYS A 115 33.75 5.06 19.72
CA CYS A 115 33.84 4.47 21.07
C CYS A 115 33.69 5.54 22.17
N ARG A 116 32.75 6.47 21.98
CA ARG A 116 32.50 7.59 22.90
C ARG A 116 31.01 7.82 23.09
N GLU A 117 30.64 8.09 24.31
CA GLU A 117 29.28 8.37 24.75
C GLU A 117 28.87 9.83 24.56
N ASN A 118 29.07 10.34 23.34
CA ASN A 118 28.87 11.76 23.03
C ASN A 118 27.56 12.00 22.25
N THR A 119 27.33 13.24 21.81
CA THR A 119 26.14 13.55 21.03
C THR A 119 26.02 12.79 19.70
N GLN A 120 27.12 12.34 19.09
CA GLN A 120 27.06 11.48 17.89
C GLN A 120 26.42 10.14 18.22
N PHE A 121 26.76 9.55 19.36
CA PHE A 121 26.16 8.32 19.84
C PHE A 121 24.63 8.45 19.96
N TRP A 122 24.15 9.52 20.59
CA TRP A 122 22.72 9.83 20.69
C TRP A 122 22.03 9.99 19.32
N VAL A 123 22.70 10.65 18.37
CA VAL A 123 22.21 10.81 17.00
C VAL A 123 22.09 9.45 16.31
N TYR A 124 23.05 8.54 16.50
CA TYR A 124 23.03 7.22 15.90
C TYR A 124 22.02 6.26 16.55
N LEU A 125 21.84 6.33 17.88
CA LEU A 125 20.73 5.63 18.56
C LEU A 125 19.38 6.11 18.01
N THR A 126 19.23 7.42 17.81
CA THR A 126 18.02 8.00 17.20
C THR A 126 17.77 7.47 15.78
N ALA A 127 18.83 7.38 14.96
CA ALA A 127 18.71 6.84 13.61
C ALA A 127 18.23 5.38 13.62
N LEU A 128 18.88 4.53 14.42
CA LEU A 128 18.53 3.11 14.52
C LEU A 128 17.12 2.89 15.08
N TRP A 129 16.71 3.66 16.08
CA TRP A 129 15.36 3.62 16.63
C TRP A 129 14.29 3.94 15.58
N GLU A 130 14.61 4.83 14.65
CA GLU A 130 13.75 5.21 13.53
C GLU A 130 13.88 4.25 12.33
N GLY A 131 14.62 3.15 12.46
CA GLY A 131 14.86 2.18 11.39
C GLY A 131 15.77 2.71 10.27
N LEU A 132 16.52 3.78 10.53
CA LEU A 132 17.40 4.42 9.54
C LEU A 132 18.81 3.78 9.56
N PRO A 133 19.47 3.67 8.39
CA PRO A 133 20.83 3.12 8.32
C PRO A 133 21.83 4.07 9.01
N LEU A 134 22.94 3.57 9.54
CA LEU A 134 24.04 4.39 10.05
C LEU A 134 24.95 4.91 8.92
N PRO A 135 25.70 6.02 9.12
CA PRO A 135 26.67 6.47 8.12
C PRO A 135 27.81 5.45 7.96
N ASN A 136 28.38 5.39 6.75
CA ASN A 136 29.47 4.46 6.42
C ASN A 136 30.81 4.87 7.04
N ARG A 137 30.95 6.13 7.46
CA ARG A 137 32.17 6.68 8.07
C ARG A 137 31.85 7.43 9.37
N ALA A 138 32.86 7.62 10.21
CA ALA A 138 32.76 8.51 11.36
C ALA A 138 32.51 9.96 10.88
N LEU A 139 31.56 10.65 11.51
CA LEU A 139 31.16 12.03 11.22
C LEU A 139 31.42 12.89 12.44
N SER A 140 31.75 14.18 12.31
CA SER A 140 31.74 15.10 13.46
C SER A 140 30.34 15.27 14.05
N THR A 141 30.19 15.75 15.28
CA THR A 141 28.88 15.96 15.92
C THR A 141 27.92 16.80 15.07
N ARG A 142 28.42 17.88 14.46
CA ARG A 142 27.63 18.71 13.54
C ARG A 142 27.22 17.93 12.29
N GLN A 143 28.15 17.22 11.68
CA GLN A 143 27.87 16.39 10.51
C GLN A 143 26.88 15.26 10.82
N ALA A 144 26.94 14.64 12.00
CA ALA A 144 26.00 13.60 12.41
C ALA A 144 24.57 14.16 12.51
N ARG A 145 24.38 15.33 13.11
CA ARG A 145 23.06 16.01 13.17
C ARG A 145 22.54 16.38 11.79
N ASP A 146 23.40 16.93 10.94
CA ASP A 146 23.06 17.26 9.56
C ASP A 146 22.69 15.99 8.79
N TRP A 147 23.50 14.94 8.91
CA TRP A 147 23.25 13.63 8.32
C TRP A 147 21.90 13.05 8.77
N LEU A 148 21.55 13.09 10.07
CA LEU A 148 20.27 12.59 10.58
C LEU A 148 19.09 13.34 9.96
N ARG A 149 19.18 14.67 9.87
CA ARG A 149 18.15 15.50 9.20
C ARG A 149 18.02 15.14 7.71
N GLY A 150 19.15 14.87 7.05
CA GLY A 150 19.20 14.47 5.65
C GLY A 150 18.58 13.09 5.44
N VAL A 151 19.00 12.08 6.19
CA VAL A 151 18.57 10.68 5.99
C VAL A 151 17.09 10.50 6.31
N ARG A 152 16.57 11.17 7.35
CA ARG A 152 15.12 11.23 7.62
C ARG A 152 14.35 11.77 6.43
N TRP A 153 14.85 12.84 5.81
CA TRP A 153 14.20 13.43 4.65
C TRP A 153 14.28 12.51 3.42
N VAL A 154 15.44 11.90 3.18
CA VAL A 154 15.64 10.95 2.08
C VAL A 154 14.73 9.73 2.22
N ASP A 155 14.64 9.15 3.42
CA ASP A 155 13.78 7.99 3.70
C ASP A 155 12.28 8.34 3.62
N LYS A 156 11.86 9.44 4.25
CA LYS A 156 10.47 9.91 4.21
C LYS A 156 9.98 10.12 2.77
N ASN A 157 10.83 10.64 1.89
CA ASN A 157 10.48 10.91 0.50
C ASN A 157 10.85 9.77 -0.46
N LYS A 158 11.22 8.59 0.07
CA LYS A 158 11.55 7.37 -0.68
C LYS A 158 12.52 7.61 -1.83
N ILE A 159 13.51 8.47 -1.61
CA ILE A 159 14.45 8.88 -2.66
C ILE A 159 15.32 7.70 -3.12
N TYR A 160 15.62 6.74 -2.23
CA TYR A 160 16.36 5.52 -2.59
C TYR A 160 15.64 4.68 -3.66
N ASN A 161 14.31 4.79 -3.80
CA ASN A 161 13.54 4.06 -4.80
C ASN A 161 13.66 4.65 -6.21
N ARG A 162 14.28 5.82 -6.37
CA ARG A 162 14.42 6.50 -7.68
C ARG A 162 15.70 6.10 -8.43
N MET A 163 16.24 4.91 -8.14
CA MET A 163 17.54 4.47 -8.63
C MET A 163 18.69 5.45 -8.28
N ILE A 164 18.56 6.19 -7.17
CA ILE A 164 19.58 7.12 -6.71
C ILE A 164 20.32 6.53 -5.51
N ILE A 165 21.63 6.30 -5.66
CA ILE A 165 22.49 5.88 -4.57
C ILE A 165 23.14 7.12 -3.95
N ILE A 166 22.57 7.62 -2.86
CA ILE A 166 23.04 8.82 -2.17
C ILE A 166 24.16 8.49 -1.19
N THR A 167 25.29 9.20 -1.30
CA THR A 167 26.43 9.05 -0.38
C THR A 167 26.27 9.90 0.88
N ASP A 168 26.89 9.50 2.00
CA ASP A 168 26.83 10.25 3.27
C ASP A 168 27.16 11.75 3.14
N PRO A 169 28.16 12.19 2.35
CA PRO A 169 28.42 13.61 2.17
C PRO A 169 27.24 14.36 1.53
N VAL A 170 26.49 13.71 0.63
CA VAL A 170 25.28 14.30 0.05
C VAL A 170 24.15 14.34 1.07
N ILE A 171 23.94 13.28 1.84
CA ILE A 171 22.95 13.26 2.93
C ILE A 171 23.20 14.42 3.91
N ILE A 172 24.46 14.64 4.31
CA ILE A 172 24.86 15.77 5.16
C ILE A 172 24.48 17.11 4.52
N VAL A 173 24.81 17.30 3.23
CA VAL A 173 24.47 18.54 2.51
C VAL A 173 22.95 18.75 2.47
N LEU A 174 22.17 17.72 2.14
CA LEU A 174 20.71 17.81 2.13
C LEU A 174 20.15 18.18 3.51
N GLY A 175 20.70 17.61 4.59
CA GLY A 175 20.28 17.95 5.95
C GLY A 175 20.56 19.38 6.38
N ARG A 176 21.55 20.05 5.76
CA ARG A 176 21.83 21.48 5.96
C ARG A 176 20.90 22.39 5.18
N LEU A 177 20.37 21.92 4.06
CA LEU A 177 19.47 22.70 3.20
C LEU A 177 18.05 22.76 3.81
N PRO A 178 17.32 23.88 3.63
CA PRO A 178 15.89 23.91 3.85
C PRO A 178 15.16 23.01 2.84
N TRP A 179 13.93 22.61 3.16
CA TRP A 179 13.23 21.54 2.43
C TRP A 179 13.11 21.79 0.92
N HIS A 180 12.85 23.03 0.48
CA HIS A 180 12.71 23.37 -0.95
C HIS A 180 14.04 23.28 -1.68
N CYS A 181 15.13 23.69 -1.03
CA CYS A 181 16.48 23.55 -1.58
C CYS A 181 16.91 22.08 -1.67
N ARG A 182 16.40 21.17 -0.83
CA ARG A 182 16.69 19.72 -0.95
C ARG A 182 16.12 19.14 -2.23
N TRP A 183 14.87 19.47 -2.54
CA TRP A 183 14.24 19.07 -3.80
C TRP A 183 14.94 19.67 -5.01
N ALA A 184 15.23 20.97 -4.95
CA ALA A 184 15.98 21.64 -6.01
C ALA A 184 17.37 21.01 -6.22
N ALA A 185 18.06 20.62 -5.15
CA ALA A 185 19.37 19.96 -5.23
C ALA A 185 19.34 18.61 -5.97
N LEU A 186 18.21 17.90 -5.91
CA LEU A 186 18.04 16.60 -6.57
C LEU A 186 17.29 16.70 -7.92
N ASN A 187 16.89 17.89 -8.35
CA ASN A 187 16.19 18.08 -9.60
C ASN A 187 17.05 17.64 -10.79
N GLY A 188 16.45 16.84 -11.68
CA GLY A 188 17.13 16.25 -12.84
C GLY A 188 17.98 15.02 -12.54
N LEU A 189 18.01 14.52 -11.30
CA LEU A 189 18.74 13.29 -10.95
C LEU A 189 17.79 12.08 -10.92
N GLY A 190 18.25 10.97 -11.50
CA GLY A 190 17.52 9.68 -11.47
C GLY A 190 16.44 9.52 -12.54
N GLU A 191 16.46 10.34 -13.60
CA GLU A 191 15.49 10.29 -14.71
C GLU A 191 15.85 9.28 -15.82
N GLY A 192 16.96 8.52 -15.67
CA GLY A 192 17.37 7.50 -16.63
C GLY A 192 17.34 6.10 -16.03
N ASP A 193 17.39 5.05 -16.87
CA ASP A 193 17.18 3.64 -16.50
C ASP A 193 18.29 2.99 -15.66
N THR A 194 19.35 3.74 -15.33
CA THR A 194 20.52 3.21 -14.62
C THR A 194 20.72 3.87 -13.27
N PRO A 195 21.02 3.09 -12.20
CA PRO A 195 21.29 3.67 -10.91
C PRO A 195 22.48 4.63 -10.90
N ILE A 196 22.27 5.85 -10.43
CA ILE A 196 23.33 6.88 -10.36
C ILE A 196 23.83 7.02 -8.92
N ARG A 197 25.14 6.88 -8.73
CA ARG A 197 25.80 7.21 -7.47
C ARG A 197 26.02 8.72 -7.34
N VAL A 198 25.19 9.37 -6.52
CA VAL A 198 25.18 10.83 -6.37
C VAL A 198 26.25 11.29 -5.39
N ARG A 199 27.11 12.21 -5.88
CA ARG A 199 28.13 12.94 -5.12
C ARG A 199 27.72 14.41 -5.02
N ILE A 200 28.36 15.17 -4.14
CA ILE A 200 28.05 16.60 -3.89
C ILE A 200 28.07 17.42 -5.19
N ARG A 201 29.04 17.16 -6.08
CA ARG A 201 29.18 17.84 -7.38
C ARG A 201 28.05 17.54 -8.37
N HIS A 202 27.28 16.48 -8.16
CA HIS A 202 26.14 16.12 -9.01
C HIS A 202 24.86 16.85 -8.59
N LEU A 203 24.84 17.49 -7.42
CA LEU A 203 23.68 18.25 -6.97
C LEU A 203 23.48 19.48 -7.88
N ASN A 204 22.23 19.79 -8.18
CA ASN A 204 21.87 20.93 -9.01
C ASN A 204 21.97 22.24 -8.22
N TRP A 205 23.19 22.75 -8.09
CA TRP A 205 23.48 23.96 -7.32
C TRP A 205 22.85 25.23 -7.92
N ALA A 206 22.62 25.25 -9.24
CA ALA A 206 21.88 26.33 -9.89
C ALA A 206 20.41 26.37 -9.41
N ALA A 207 19.75 25.21 -9.38
CA ALA A 207 18.40 25.08 -8.84
C ALA A 207 18.35 25.43 -7.35
N VAL A 208 19.34 25.01 -6.55
CA VAL A 208 19.46 25.41 -5.13
C VAL A 208 19.55 26.93 -4.98
N LYS A 209 20.38 27.60 -5.78
CA LYS A 209 20.54 29.06 -5.75
C LYS A 209 19.22 29.78 -6.07
N THR A 210 18.46 29.26 -7.02
CA THR A 210 17.11 29.77 -7.34
C THR A 210 16.15 29.54 -6.17
N ALA A 211 16.18 28.36 -5.55
CA ALA A 211 15.33 28.00 -4.42
C ALA A 211 15.62 28.82 -3.15
N GLN A 212 16.87 29.25 -2.94
CA GLN A 212 17.24 30.15 -1.86
C GLN A 212 16.58 31.54 -1.96
N ARG A 213 16.14 31.97 -3.15
CA ARG A 213 15.36 33.21 -3.34
C ARG A 213 13.90 33.07 -2.91
N GLY A 214 13.46 31.85 -2.60
CA GLY A 214 12.10 31.52 -2.19
C GLY A 214 11.56 30.30 -2.94
N TRP A 215 10.70 29.53 -2.27
CA TRP A 215 10.13 28.31 -2.84
C TRP A 215 9.28 28.58 -4.10
N ARG A 216 8.62 29.75 -4.19
CA ARG A 216 7.85 30.16 -5.38
C ARG A 216 8.73 30.30 -6.63
N ALA A 217 9.95 30.83 -6.47
CA ALA A 217 10.90 30.96 -7.58
C ALA A 217 11.38 29.58 -8.05
N ALA A 218 11.69 28.67 -7.13
CA ALA A 218 12.05 27.30 -7.47
C ALA A 218 10.91 26.56 -8.18
N TYR A 219 9.67 26.75 -7.75
CA TYR A 219 8.52 26.15 -8.40
C TYR A 219 8.30 26.66 -9.83
N ARG A 220 8.29 27.98 -10.02
CA ARG A 220 8.15 28.58 -11.37
C ARG A 220 9.27 28.14 -12.32
N ALA A 221 10.46 27.84 -11.79
CA ALA A 221 11.58 27.31 -12.54
C ALA A 221 11.55 25.76 -12.72
N GLY A 222 10.49 25.08 -12.25
CA GLY A 222 10.32 23.63 -12.43
C GLY A 222 11.13 22.74 -11.47
N TYR A 223 11.75 23.30 -10.43
CA TYR A 223 12.68 22.57 -9.56
C TYR A 223 12.02 21.87 -8.36
N LEU A 224 10.74 22.13 -8.10
CA LEU A 224 9.99 21.50 -7.00
C LEU A 224 8.93 20.55 -7.57
N PRO A 225 8.84 19.30 -7.08
CA PRO A 225 7.74 18.41 -7.47
C PRO A 225 6.40 18.98 -7.02
N ARG A 226 5.38 18.87 -7.88
CA ARG A 226 4.01 19.35 -7.62
C ARG A 226 3.45 18.82 -6.30
N ALA A 227 3.72 17.55 -5.98
CA ALA A 227 3.31 16.89 -4.74
C ALA A 227 3.80 17.60 -3.45
N VAL A 228 4.95 18.29 -3.50
CA VAL A 228 5.59 18.91 -2.33
C VAL A 228 4.96 20.27 -2.01
N LEU A 229 4.39 20.94 -3.02
CA LEU A 229 3.75 22.23 -2.86
C LEU A 229 2.47 22.12 -2.04
N TRP A 230 1.77 20.98 -2.13
CA TRP A 230 0.54 20.75 -1.38
C TRP A 230 0.72 20.93 0.12
N TYR A 231 1.81 20.43 0.70
CA TYR A 231 2.12 20.58 2.13
C TYR A 231 2.36 22.03 2.57
N GLN A 232 2.70 22.93 1.66
CA GLN A 232 3.01 24.33 1.97
C GLN A 232 1.88 25.28 1.55
N LEU A 233 1.02 24.83 0.64
CA LEU A 233 -0.12 25.59 0.18
C LEU A 233 -1.28 25.55 1.18
N VAL A 234 -1.42 24.52 2.04
CA VAL A 234 -2.57 24.43 2.99
C VAL A 234 -2.86 25.75 3.75
N PRO A 235 -1.85 26.48 4.26
CA PRO A 235 -2.08 27.79 4.86
C PRO A 235 -2.39 28.92 3.83
N GLU A 236 -1.80 28.89 2.64
CA GLU A 236 -1.85 29.96 1.61
C GLU A 236 -2.85 29.72 0.45
N LEU A 237 -3.64 28.64 0.48
CA LEU A 237 -4.54 28.18 -0.60
C LEU A 237 -5.50 29.26 -1.15
N ALA A 238 -5.84 30.30 -0.36
CA ALA A 238 -6.76 31.36 -0.76
C ALA A 238 -6.22 32.30 -1.84
N SER A 239 -4.89 32.50 -1.93
CA SER A 239 -4.27 33.42 -2.90
C SER A 239 -3.52 32.69 -4.03
N ALA A 240 -3.06 31.47 -3.79
CA ALA A 240 -2.10 30.79 -4.65
C ALA A 240 -2.69 30.01 -5.85
N GLY A 241 -3.96 29.58 -5.78
CA GLY A 241 -4.55 28.70 -6.80
C GLY A 241 -4.59 29.29 -8.22
N ARG A 242 -4.79 30.61 -8.34
CA ARG A 242 -4.82 31.30 -9.65
C ARG A 242 -3.43 31.62 -10.21
N GLU A 243 -2.47 32.01 -9.37
CA GLU A 243 -1.11 32.37 -9.81
C GLU A 243 -0.20 31.16 -10.09
N LEU A 244 -0.48 30.00 -9.48
CA LEU A 244 0.41 28.86 -9.52
C LEU A 244 -0.04 27.72 -10.45
N GLY A 245 -1.14 27.89 -11.19
CA GLY A 245 -1.55 26.94 -12.24
C GLY A 245 -2.01 25.57 -11.73
N PHE A 246 -2.86 25.56 -10.69
CA PHE A 246 -3.54 24.34 -10.21
C PHE A 246 -4.98 24.29 -10.76
N PRO A 247 -5.21 23.80 -11.99
CA PRO A 247 -6.55 23.74 -12.60
C PRO A 247 -7.56 22.93 -11.76
N GLU A 248 -7.12 21.91 -11.02
CA GLU A 248 -7.94 21.11 -10.11
C GLU A 248 -8.54 21.92 -8.93
N LEU A 249 -7.98 23.10 -8.61
CA LEU A 249 -8.54 24.02 -7.63
C LEU A 249 -9.53 25.02 -8.26
N GLN A 250 -9.68 25.03 -9.59
CA GLN A 250 -10.59 25.93 -10.28
C GLN A 250 -12.04 25.57 -9.94
N GLY A 251 -12.79 26.55 -9.42
CA GLY A 251 -14.18 26.35 -8.98
C GLY A 251 -14.35 25.69 -7.62
N VAL A 252 -13.27 25.22 -6.97
CA VAL A 252 -13.30 24.60 -5.63
C VAL A 252 -13.53 25.66 -4.55
N PRO A 253 -14.55 25.54 -3.68
CA PRO A 253 -14.71 26.41 -2.52
C PRO A 253 -13.54 26.32 -1.52
N VAL A 254 -12.54 27.17 -1.68
CA VAL A 254 -11.29 27.15 -0.89
C VAL A 254 -11.52 27.26 0.62
N ALA A 255 -12.53 28.03 1.06
CA ALA A 255 -12.87 28.15 2.47
C ALA A 255 -13.32 26.80 3.08
N THR A 256 -14.08 26.02 2.32
CA THR A 256 -14.53 24.67 2.71
C THR A 256 -13.36 23.70 2.76
N LEU A 257 -12.52 23.70 1.73
CA LEU A 257 -11.32 22.85 1.67
C LEU A 257 -10.37 23.12 2.85
N ARG A 258 -10.11 24.41 3.16
CA ARG A 258 -9.25 24.78 4.29
C ARG A 258 -9.83 24.31 5.62
N ALA A 259 -11.15 24.44 5.80
CA ALA A 259 -11.80 24.01 7.05
C ALA A 259 -11.67 22.49 7.25
N LEU A 260 -11.83 21.70 6.19
CA LEU A 260 -11.61 20.24 6.21
C LEU A 260 -10.16 19.89 6.56
N LEU A 261 -9.18 20.49 5.88
CA LEU A 261 -7.77 20.16 6.09
C LEU A 261 -7.22 20.64 7.44
N LYS A 262 -7.81 21.66 8.06
CA LYS A 262 -7.41 22.13 9.40
C LYS A 262 -7.81 21.14 10.50
N GLU A 263 -8.87 20.37 10.27
CA GLU A 263 -9.35 19.34 11.21
C GLU A 263 -8.46 18.08 11.18
N GLU A 264 -7.64 17.92 10.13
CA GLU A 264 -6.69 16.81 9.95
C GLU A 264 -5.25 17.24 10.27
N GLU A 265 -4.85 17.17 11.55
CA GLU A 265 -3.52 17.59 12.03
C GLU A 265 -2.33 16.92 11.30
N GLN A 266 -2.56 15.79 10.61
CA GLN A 266 -1.54 15.02 9.91
C GLN A 266 -1.85 14.75 8.43
N ALA A 267 -2.70 15.56 7.79
CA ALA A 267 -3.09 15.36 6.39
C ALA A 267 -1.90 15.11 5.44
N THR A 268 -1.95 13.99 4.75
CA THR A 268 -1.01 13.60 3.69
C THR A 268 -1.38 14.24 2.35
N ALA A 269 -0.48 14.15 1.36
CA ALA A 269 -0.80 14.62 0.00
C ALA A 269 -2.04 13.92 -0.60
N ALA A 270 -2.26 12.65 -0.25
CA ALA A 270 -3.44 11.92 -0.69
C ALA A 270 -4.72 12.42 -0.02
N ASP A 271 -4.65 12.79 1.26
CA ASP A 271 -5.79 13.34 2.00
C ASP A 271 -6.20 14.72 1.47
N VAL A 272 -5.22 15.50 0.99
CA VAL A 272 -5.50 16.77 0.29
C VAL A 272 -6.25 16.53 -1.01
N GLN A 273 -5.84 15.55 -1.82
CA GLN A 273 -6.55 15.23 -3.06
C GLN A 273 -7.96 14.70 -2.77
N ALA A 274 -8.10 13.84 -1.76
CA ALA A 274 -9.40 13.34 -1.31
C ALA A 274 -10.32 14.48 -0.86
N ALA A 275 -9.80 15.44 -0.10
CA ALA A 275 -10.55 16.62 0.31
C ALA A 275 -10.97 17.50 -0.89
N ILE A 276 -10.11 17.69 -1.88
CA ILE A 276 -10.44 18.41 -3.12
C ILE A 276 -11.61 17.70 -3.82
N ASN A 277 -11.53 16.38 -3.99
CA ASN A 277 -12.57 15.60 -4.67
C ASN A 277 -13.93 15.72 -3.96
N LEU A 278 -13.95 15.60 -2.63
CA LEU A 278 -15.16 15.80 -1.83
C LEU A 278 -15.72 17.22 -1.99
N VAL A 279 -14.86 18.23 -1.95
CA VAL A 279 -15.30 19.62 -2.13
C VAL A 279 -15.81 19.88 -3.56
N ARG A 280 -15.28 19.20 -4.58
CA ARG A 280 -15.80 19.27 -5.95
C ARG A 280 -17.18 18.64 -6.08
N LEU A 281 -17.40 17.49 -5.43
CA LEU A 281 -18.68 16.78 -5.47
C LEU A 281 -19.80 17.47 -4.67
N TYR A 282 -19.50 17.90 -3.45
CA TYR A 282 -20.48 18.44 -2.51
C TYR A 282 -20.48 19.98 -2.44
N GLY A 283 -19.53 20.64 -3.09
CA GLY A 283 -19.40 22.09 -3.08
C GLY A 283 -19.14 22.65 -1.68
N ARG A 284 -20.06 23.51 -1.21
CA ARG A 284 -19.96 24.18 0.11
C ARG A 284 -20.64 23.39 1.24
N ASP A 285 -21.30 22.28 0.94
CA ASP A 285 -22.08 21.50 1.92
C ASP A 285 -21.17 20.63 2.81
N ARG A 286 -20.63 21.27 3.87
CA ARG A 286 -19.77 20.59 4.86
C ARG A 286 -20.48 19.47 5.61
N ALA A 287 -21.80 19.57 5.78
CA ALA A 287 -22.55 18.55 6.51
C ALA A 287 -22.63 17.26 5.68
N ALA A 288 -22.87 17.35 4.37
CA ALA A 288 -22.82 16.20 3.48
C ALA A 288 -21.41 15.57 3.42
N ILE A 289 -20.37 16.39 3.28
CA ILE A 289 -18.98 15.90 3.29
C ILE A 289 -18.67 15.13 4.59
N ARG A 290 -19.10 15.64 5.75
CA ARG A 290 -18.89 14.95 7.03
C ARG A 290 -19.66 13.64 7.14
N ARG A 291 -20.91 13.57 6.65
CA ARG A 291 -21.66 12.31 6.60
C ARG A 291 -20.94 11.27 5.75
N ARG A 292 -20.39 11.68 4.61
CA ARG A 292 -19.59 10.81 3.75
C ARG A 292 -18.30 10.33 4.43
N ILE A 293 -17.55 11.23 5.07
CA ILE A 293 -16.34 10.86 5.83
C ILE A 293 -16.68 9.86 6.93
N ALA A 294 -17.76 10.10 7.69
CA ALA A 294 -18.20 9.20 8.75
C ALA A 294 -18.58 7.81 8.22
N ALA A 295 -19.25 7.74 7.06
CA ALA A 295 -19.63 6.47 6.43
C ALA A 295 -18.43 5.64 5.95
N TRP A 296 -17.29 6.27 5.66
CA TRP A 296 -16.07 5.63 5.17
C TRP A 296 -14.95 5.57 6.22
N GLY A 297 -15.22 6.04 7.44
CA GLY A 297 -14.30 6.01 8.57
C GLY A 297 -13.19 7.07 8.55
N ASN A 298 -12.75 7.54 7.38
CA ASN A 298 -11.70 8.57 7.28
C ASN A 298 -11.80 9.41 5.99
N LEU A 299 -11.08 10.55 5.97
CA LEU A 299 -11.06 11.50 4.85
C LEU A 299 -10.50 10.88 3.56
N HIS A 300 -9.44 10.08 3.69
CA HIS A 300 -8.73 9.48 2.55
C HIS A 300 -9.69 8.63 1.71
N ASP A 301 -10.29 7.63 2.35
CA ASP A 301 -11.13 6.64 1.69
C ASP A 301 -12.41 7.29 1.17
N ALA A 302 -12.98 8.24 1.92
CA ALA A 302 -14.19 8.97 1.52
C ALA A 302 -14.03 9.73 0.19
N GLY A 303 -12.85 10.29 -0.06
CA GLY A 303 -12.54 11.11 -1.22
C GLY A 303 -11.70 10.43 -2.30
N GLN A 304 -11.45 9.12 -2.17
CA GLN A 304 -10.67 8.33 -3.13
C GLN A 304 -11.49 7.99 -4.39
N VAL A 305 -11.90 9.02 -5.11
CA VAL A 305 -12.71 8.94 -6.33
C VAL A 305 -12.02 9.63 -7.48
N SER A 306 -12.15 9.06 -8.67
CA SER A 306 -11.66 9.68 -9.91
C SER A 306 -12.71 10.65 -10.41
N LEU A 307 -12.33 11.92 -10.61
CA LEU A 307 -13.17 12.98 -11.13
C LEU A 307 -12.54 13.52 -12.42
N PRO A 308 -13.34 14.04 -13.35
CA PRO A 308 -12.80 14.66 -14.57
C PRO A 308 -11.94 15.87 -14.22
N ASP A 309 -11.05 16.29 -15.11
CA ASP A 309 -10.21 17.48 -14.89
C ASP A 309 -11.03 18.79 -14.97
N ARG A 310 -12.22 18.75 -15.57
CA ARG A 310 -13.09 19.91 -15.77
C ARG A 310 -14.04 20.16 -14.59
N PRO A 311 -14.45 21.42 -14.34
CA PRO A 311 -15.47 21.70 -13.34
C PRO A 311 -16.75 20.89 -13.59
N ILE A 312 -17.25 20.25 -12.54
CA ILE A 312 -18.51 19.51 -12.53
C ILE A 312 -19.58 20.33 -11.80
N ARG A 313 -20.85 20.07 -12.09
CA ARG A 313 -21.96 20.75 -11.44
C ARG A 313 -22.02 20.41 -9.94
N ALA A 314 -22.30 21.42 -9.13
CA ALA A 314 -22.59 21.19 -7.71
C ALA A 314 -23.87 20.35 -7.55
N GLY A 315 -23.86 19.41 -6.61
CA GLY A 315 -25.00 18.52 -6.35
C GLY A 315 -24.76 17.06 -6.73
N TRP A 316 -23.71 16.76 -7.49
CA TRP A 316 -23.31 15.39 -7.81
C TRP A 316 -23.07 14.54 -6.56
N GLY A 317 -22.43 15.09 -5.52
CA GLY A 317 -22.19 14.35 -4.28
C GLY A 317 -23.49 13.86 -3.63
N GLN A 318 -24.47 14.76 -3.46
CA GLN A 318 -25.78 14.41 -2.90
C GLN A 318 -26.56 13.43 -3.79
N TRP A 319 -26.45 13.58 -5.12
CA TRP A 319 -27.11 12.69 -6.07
C TRP A 319 -26.48 11.29 -6.10
N LEU A 320 -25.16 11.19 -6.03
CA LEU A 320 -24.44 9.90 -6.00
C LEU A 320 -24.67 9.17 -4.67
N ASP A 321 -24.82 9.89 -3.57
CA ASP A 321 -25.21 9.29 -2.29
C ASP A 321 -26.61 8.66 -2.35
N SER A 322 -27.55 9.23 -3.11
CA SER A 322 -28.88 8.63 -3.33
C SER A 322 -28.91 7.55 -4.41
N HIS A 323 -27.89 7.48 -5.27
CA HIS A 323 -27.75 6.46 -6.32
C HIS A 323 -26.38 5.78 -6.28
N PRO A 324 -26.10 4.93 -5.27
CA PRO A 324 -24.76 4.41 -5.06
C PRO A 324 -24.17 3.64 -6.25
N SER A 325 -25.00 2.96 -7.04
CA SER A 325 -24.58 2.23 -8.25
C SER A 325 -23.91 3.12 -9.32
N CYS A 326 -24.04 4.44 -9.23
CA CYS A 326 -23.48 5.39 -10.18
C CYS A 326 -22.11 5.95 -9.77
N TRP A 327 -21.59 5.62 -8.59
CA TRP A 327 -20.23 6.03 -8.19
C TRP A 327 -19.14 5.53 -9.16
N ARG A 328 -19.34 4.40 -9.85
CA ARG A 328 -18.42 3.95 -10.92
C ARG A 328 -18.23 4.95 -12.06
N TRP A 329 -19.18 5.87 -12.26
CA TRP A 329 -19.15 6.83 -13.36
C TRP A 329 -18.59 8.20 -12.96
N THR A 330 -18.00 8.33 -11.76
CA THR A 330 -17.51 9.64 -11.27
C THR A 330 -16.45 10.30 -12.15
N HIS A 331 -15.78 9.52 -12.97
CA HIS A 331 -14.82 10.04 -13.93
C HIS A 331 -15.52 10.73 -15.12
N LEU A 332 -16.69 10.23 -15.54
CA LEU A 332 -17.43 10.73 -16.69
C LEU A 332 -18.46 11.83 -16.38
N LEU A 333 -18.44 12.42 -15.18
CA LEU A 333 -19.55 13.27 -14.73
C LEU A 333 -19.78 14.48 -15.65
N ASP A 334 -18.72 15.11 -16.15
CA ASP A 334 -18.82 16.24 -17.08
C ASP A 334 -19.36 15.79 -18.45
N ALA A 335 -18.94 14.63 -18.95
CA ALA A 335 -19.43 14.07 -20.19
C ALA A 335 -20.90 13.58 -20.07
N ILE A 336 -21.29 13.03 -18.92
CA ILE A 336 -22.68 12.69 -18.62
C ILE A 336 -23.54 13.94 -18.61
N GLU A 337 -23.07 15.02 -17.96
CA GLU A 337 -23.75 16.31 -18.00
C GLU A 337 -23.90 16.79 -19.45
N GLU A 338 -22.85 16.72 -20.26
CA GLU A 338 -22.88 17.14 -21.67
C GLU A 338 -23.92 16.36 -22.48
N VAL A 339 -23.94 15.03 -22.35
CA VAL A 339 -24.95 14.16 -22.99
C VAL A 339 -26.36 14.51 -22.54
N LEU A 340 -26.54 14.89 -21.27
CA LEU A 340 -27.84 15.26 -20.70
C LEU A 340 -28.21 16.74 -20.89
N GLY A 341 -27.37 17.55 -21.56
CA GLY A 341 -27.63 18.97 -21.77
C GLY A 341 -27.37 19.86 -20.54
N GLY A 342 -26.39 19.51 -19.71
CA GLY A 342 -25.91 20.30 -18.56
C GLY A 342 -26.69 20.11 -17.25
N ARG A 343 -27.53 19.08 -17.17
CA ARG A 343 -28.30 18.72 -15.96
C ARG A 343 -27.78 17.43 -15.32
N LEU A 344 -28.18 17.23 -14.05
CA LEU A 344 -28.00 15.95 -13.38
C LEU A 344 -28.99 14.92 -13.94
N PRO A 345 -28.64 13.62 -13.91
CA PRO A 345 -29.59 12.55 -14.23
C PRO A 345 -30.76 12.53 -13.23
N GLU A 346 -31.94 12.12 -13.67
CA GLU A 346 -33.09 11.92 -12.78
C GLU A 346 -33.06 10.56 -12.10
N THR A 347 -32.48 9.56 -12.77
CA THR A 347 -32.42 8.17 -12.30
C THR A 347 -31.06 7.53 -12.54
N ALA A 348 -30.75 6.46 -11.80
CA ALA A 348 -29.55 5.66 -12.05
C ALA A 348 -29.51 5.04 -13.46
N ALA A 349 -30.68 4.69 -14.01
CA ALA A 349 -30.78 4.14 -15.37
C ALA A 349 -30.41 5.19 -16.42
N GLU A 350 -30.89 6.42 -16.27
CA GLU A 350 -30.54 7.53 -17.14
C GLU A 350 -29.04 7.86 -17.05
N CYS A 351 -28.48 7.91 -15.84
CA CYS A 351 -27.04 8.11 -15.63
C CYS A 351 -26.22 7.03 -16.35
N ALA A 352 -26.60 5.76 -16.21
CA ALA A 352 -25.91 4.67 -16.87
C ALA A 352 -26.06 4.70 -18.40
N ALA A 353 -27.20 5.16 -18.93
CA ALA A 353 -27.39 5.35 -20.37
C ALA A 353 -26.52 6.50 -20.90
N ALA A 354 -26.54 7.65 -20.22
CA ALA A 354 -25.74 8.82 -20.57
C ALA A 354 -24.24 8.53 -20.48
N ALA A 355 -23.79 7.80 -19.46
CA ALA A 355 -22.40 7.35 -19.35
C ALA A 355 -21.99 6.49 -20.55
N ARG A 356 -22.83 5.54 -20.98
CA ARG A 356 -22.54 4.72 -22.16
C ARG A 356 -22.48 5.55 -23.44
N GLU A 357 -23.39 6.50 -23.61
CA GLU A 357 -23.37 7.40 -24.76
C GLU A 357 -22.14 8.31 -24.74
N ALA A 358 -21.74 8.82 -23.57
CA ALA A 358 -20.49 9.58 -23.41
C ALA A 358 -19.27 8.76 -23.81
N ILE A 359 -19.19 7.49 -23.40
CA ILE A 359 -18.07 6.60 -23.78
C ILE A 359 -18.12 6.29 -25.27
N LYS A 360 -19.30 6.13 -25.88
CA LYS A 360 -19.41 5.96 -27.34
C LYS A 360 -18.96 7.20 -28.10
N ALA A 361 -19.33 8.39 -27.61
CA ALA A 361 -18.98 9.68 -28.21
C ALA A 361 -17.49 10.01 -28.08
N SER A 362 -16.86 9.61 -26.98
CA SER A 362 -15.43 9.83 -26.73
C SER A 362 -14.80 8.68 -25.93
N PRO A 363 -14.54 7.51 -26.58
CA PRO A 363 -13.93 6.37 -25.91
C PRO A 363 -12.54 6.73 -25.36
N GLU A 364 -11.87 7.67 -26.02
CA GLU A 364 -10.52 8.12 -25.71
C GLU A 364 -10.43 8.81 -24.34
N ALA A 365 -11.38 9.69 -24.02
CA ALA A 365 -11.41 10.40 -22.75
C ALA A 365 -11.70 9.45 -21.57
N ALA A 366 -12.71 8.58 -21.73
CA ALA A 366 -13.10 7.61 -20.72
C ALA A 366 -11.96 6.64 -20.36
N LEU A 367 -11.21 6.17 -21.38
CA LEU A 367 -10.08 5.27 -21.16
C LEU A 367 -8.94 5.93 -20.38
N VAL A 368 -8.61 7.19 -20.71
CA VAL A 368 -7.57 7.95 -19.99
C VAL A 368 -7.93 8.07 -18.51
N GLU A 369 -9.19 8.35 -18.21
CA GLU A 369 -9.66 8.47 -16.83
C GLU A 369 -9.72 7.14 -16.08
N LEU A 370 -9.97 6.03 -16.78
CA LEU A 370 -9.82 4.67 -16.24
C LEU A 370 -8.35 4.25 -16.00
N GLY A 371 -7.39 5.15 -16.27
CA GLY A 371 -5.96 4.92 -16.05
C GLY A 371 -5.24 4.28 -17.24
N VAL A 372 -5.87 4.21 -18.43
CA VAL A 372 -5.20 3.77 -19.65
C VAL A 372 -4.20 4.85 -20.08
N ALA A 373 -2.94 4.45 -20.29
CA ALA A 373 -1.91 5.36 -20.78
C ALA A 373 -2.33 5.96 -22.13
N ARG A 374 -2.10 7.27 -22.33
CA ARG A 374 -2.52 8.01 -23.54
C ARG A 374 -2.03 7.38 -24.85
N GLU A 375 -0.83 6.80 -24.82
CA GLU A 375 -0.25 6.05 -25.95
C GLU A 375 -1.01 4.75 -26.28
N SER A 376 -1.60 4.12 -25.27
CA SER A 376 -2.37 2.89 -25.39
C SER A 376 -3.82 3.10 -25.83
N VAL A 377 -4.38 4.29 -25.61
CA VAL A 377 -5.78 4.63 -25.96
C VAL A 377 -6.10 4.26 -27.41
N ARG A 378 -5.17 4.52 -28.34
CA ARG A 378 -5.35 4.17 -29.77
C ARG A 378 -5.63 2.68 -30.00
N ARG A 379 -5.06 1.80 -29.17
CA ARG A 379 -5.24 0.34 -29.28
C ARG A 379 -6.65 -0.07 -28.86
N TYR A 380 -7.20 0.57 -27.83
CA TYR A 380 -8.58 0.35 -27.40
C TYR A 380 -9.58 0.90 -28.40
N VAL A 381 -9.39 2.12 -28.89
CA VAL A 381 -10.24 2.68 -29.96
C VAL A 381 -10.25 1.78 -31.18
N LYS A 382 -9.08 1.25 -31.58
CA LYS A 382 -8.97 0.29 -32.68
C LYS A 382 -9.74 -1.01 -32.38
N LEU A 383 -9.76 -1.49 -31.14
CA LEU A 383 -10.55 -2.64 -30.72
C LEU A 383 -12.06 -2.34 -30.79
N TYR A 384 -12.51 -1.22 -30.21
CA TYR A 384 -13.92 -0.84 -30.16
C TYR A 384 -14.54 -0.60 -31.53
N ARG A 385 -13.76 -0.06 -32.49
CA ARG A 385 -14.18 0.08 -33.89
C ARG A 385 -14.50 -1.24 -34.58
N ARG A 386 -14.07 -2.38 -34.04
CA ARG A 386 -14.43 -3.70 -34.58
C ARG A 386 -15.84 -4.12 -34.19
N GLY A 387 -16.50 -3.37 -33.31
CA GLY A 387 -17.79 -3.72 -32.71
C GLY A 387 -17.63 -4.74 -31.58
N PRO A 388 -18.54 -4.75 -30.59
CA PRO A 388 -18.61 -5.83 -29.62
C PRO A 388 -19.07 -7.13 -30.30
N LYS A 389 -18.88 -8.24 -29.61
CA LYS A 389 -19.46 -9.54 -29.96
C LYS A 389 -20.97 -9.42 -30.17
N ASP A 390 -21.48 -10.14 -31.16
CA ASP A 390 -22.88 -10.13 -31.61
C ASP A 390 -23.79 -11.09 -30.82
N HIS A 391 -23.20 -12.01 -30.07
CA HIS A 391 -23.92 -12.96 -29.21
C HIS A 391 -23.13 -13.25 -27.92
N GLU A 392 -23.82 -13.76 -26.91
CA GLU A 392 -23.25 -14.13 -25.61
C GLU A 392 -23.64 -15.58 -25.27
N MET A 393 -22.64 -16.43 -25.07
CA MET A 393 -22.79 -17.86 -24.75
C MET A 393 -22.48 -18.17 -23.28
N ILE A 394 -22.09 -17.16 -22.50
CA ILE A 394 -21.89 -17.27 -21.06
C ILE A 394 -23.19 -16.87 -20.33
N PRO A 395 -23.78 -17.75 -19.51
CA PRO A 395 -25.02 -17.43 -18.81
C PRO A 395 -24.74 -16.39 -17.71
N ALA A 396 -25.37 -15.23 -17.81
CA ALA A 396 -25.21 -14.19 -16.80
C ALA A 396 -25.69 -14.65 -15.40
N PRO A 397 -24.96 -14.32 -14.32
CA PRO A 397 -25.40 -14.56 -12.94
C PRO A 397 -26.71 -13.81 -12.64
N ARG A 398 -27.61 -14.42 -11.86
CA ARG A 398 -28.92 -13.88 -11.47
C ARG A 398 -29.05 -13.84 -9.95
N GLY A 399 -29.21 -12.64 -9.39
CA GLY A 399 -29.53 -12.45 -7.97
C GLY A 399 -28.43 -12.89 -7.00
N VAL A 400 -27.17 -12.99 -7.44
CA VAL A 400 -26.05 -13.41 -6.59
C VAL A 400 -25.54 -12.19 -5.79
N ALA A 401 -25.94 -12.08 -4.53
CA ALA A 401 -25.57 -10.98 -3.66
C ALA A 401 -25.48 -11.41 -2.19
N LYS A 402 -24.59 -10.77 -1.42
CA LYS A 402 -24.40 -11.01 0.02
C LYS A 402 -23.69 -9.83 0.68
N ASP A 403 -24.13 -9.42 1.87
CA ASP A 403 -23.50 -8.37 2.71
C ASP A 403 -23.15 -7.07 1.97
N GLY A 404 -24.05 -6.62 1.09
CA GLY A 404 -23.88 -5.40 0.29
C GLY A 404 -22.99 -5.56 -0.96
N TYR A 405 -22.50 -6.77 -1.22
CA TYR A 405 -21.81 -7.14 -2.45
C TYR A 405 -22.80 -7.79 -3.42
N ALA A 406 -22.71 -7.45 -4.70
CA ALA A 406 -23.51 -8.07 -5.75
C ALA A 406 -22.63 -8.48 -6.93
N LEU A 407 -22.86 -9.67 -7.46
CA LEU A 407 -22.13 -10.21 -8.59
C LEU A 407 -22.99 -10.23 -9.85
N ARG A 408 -22.43 -9.72 -10.95
CA ARG A 408 -23.11 -9.61 -12.24
C ARG A 408 -22.14 -9.80 -13.41
N GLN A 409 -22.68 -10.07 -14.59
CA GLN A 409 -21.93 -10.01 -15.83
C GLN A 409 -21.87 -8.55 -16.35
N LEU A 410 -20.74 -8.13 -16.91
CA LEU A 410 -20.67 -6.91 -17.70
C LEU A 410 -21.45 -7.10 -19.01
N PRO A 411 -22.26 -6.12 -19.44
CA PRO A 411 -22.90 -6.14 -20.76
C PRO A 411 -21.89 -6.42 -21.88
N HIS A 412 -22.31 -7.11 -22.95
CA HIS A 412 -21.44 -7.47 -24.07
C HIS A 412 -20.84 -6.25 -24.80
N ASP A 413 -21.54 -5.12 -24.73
CA ASP A 413 -21.16 -3.83 -25.29
C ASP A 413 -20.53 -2.89 -24.25
N ASP A 414 -20.26 -3.37 -23.03
CA ASP A 414 -19.66 -2.56 -21.97
C ASP A 414 -18.18 -2.27 -22.28
N PRO A 415 -17.82 -1.01 -22.56
CA PRO A 415 -16.46 -0.63 -22.92
C PRO A 415 -15.47 -0.79 -21.76
N ILE A 416 -15.92 -1.06 -20.52
CA ILE A 416 -15.05 -1.41 -19.42
C ILE A 416 -14.49 -2.83 -19.60
N ALA A 417 -15.18 -3.75 -20.29
CA ALA A 417 -14.79 -5.17 -20.33
C ALA A 417 -13.35 -5.44 -20.85
N PRO A 418 -12.77 -4.63 -21.75
CA PRO A 418 -11.36 -4.79 -22.14
C PRO A 418 -10.35 -4.05 -21.26
N ALA A 419 -10.81 -3.16 -20.39
CA ALA A 419 -9.98 -2.35 -19.49
C ALA A 419 -10.17 -2.71 -18.00
N VAL A 420 -11.06 -3.66 -17.71
CA VAL A 420 -11.53 -3.99 -16.36
C VAL A 420 -10.41 -4.38 -15.40
N GLY A 421 -9.29 -4.93 -15.91
CA GLY A 421 -8.13 -5.25 -15.08
C GLY A 421 -7.51 -4.04 -14.38
N LEU A 422 -7.61 -2.84 -14.98
CA LEU A 422 -7.19 -1.58 -14.36
C LEU A 422 -8.03 -1.22 -13.12
N LEU A 423 -9.28 -1.71 -13.06
CA LEU A 423 -10.18 -1.51 -11.94
C LEU A 423 -10.04 -2.58 -10.86
N THR A 424 -9.30 -3.66 -11.05
CA THR A 424 -9.25 -4.76 -10.07
C THR A 424 -7.83 -5.21 -9.75
N ASP A 425 -6.84 -4.39 -10.08
CA ASP A 425 -5.41 -4.72 -9.94
C ASP A 425 -5.05 -6.04 -10.65
N CYS A 426 -5.63 -6.27 -11.84
CA CYS A 426 -5.47 -7.48 -12.66
C CYS A 426 -4.81 -7.14 -14.01
N CYS A 427 -4.05 -8.09 -14.58
CA CYS A 427 -3.37 -7.94 -15.87
C CYS A 427 -4.31 -7.94 -17.10
N GLN A 428 -5.63 -8.11 -16.93
CA GLN A 428 -6.61 -8.15 -18.02
C GLN A 428 -6.89 -6.76 -18.60
N HIS A 429 -5.93 -6.25 -19.36
CA HIS A 429 -6.03 -5.02 -20.14
C HIS A 429 -5.06 -5.09 -21.34
N LEU A 430 -5.25 -4.25 -22.36
CA LEU A 430 -4.55 -4.42 -23.65
C LEU A 430 -3.02 -4.29 -23.59
N ASP A 431 -2.48 -3.71 -22.52
CA ASP A 431 -1.05 -3.40 -22.35
C ASP A 431 -0.34 -4.32 -21.36
N SER A 432 -0.97 -5.41 -20.96
CA SER A 432 -0.37 -6.39 -20.04
C SER A 432 -0.47 -7.82 -20.59
N ALA A 433 -0.03 -8.80 -19.80
CA ALA A 433 0.09 -10.19 -20.19
C ALA A 433 -1.24 -10.78 -20.70
N ALA A 434 -2.37 -10.40 -20.08
CA ALA A 434 -3.71 -10.85 -20.47
C ALA A 434 -4.39 -9.95 -21.53
N SER A 435 -3.60 -9.29 -22.40
CA SER A 435 -4.09 -8.49 -23.53
C SER A 435 -5.04 -9.26 -24.44
N SER A 436 -4.83 -10.56 -24.61
CA SER A 436 -5.68 -11.39 -25.44
C SER A 436 -7.00 -11.76 -24.75
N CYS A 437 -7.03 -11.96 -23.43
CA CYS A 437 -8.27 -12.09 -22.65
C CYS A 437 -9.10 -10.80 -22.72
N ALA A 438 -8.47 -9.63 -22.61
CA ALA A 438 -9.11 -8.33 -22.78
C ALA A 438 -9.72 -8.13 -24.18
N LYS A 439 -9.07 -8.64 -25.24
CA LYS A 439 -9.66 -8.64 -26.59
C LYS A 439 -10.81 -9.64 -26.70
N ALA A 440 -10.66 -10.82 -26.10
CA ALA A 440 -11.64 -11.89 -26.14
C ALA A 440 -12.95 -11.49 -25.45
N SER A 441 -12.88 -10.78 -24.31
CA SER A 441 -14.08 -10.29 -23.61
C SER A 441 -14.95 -9.37 -24.47
N TRP A 442 -14.33 -8.63 -25.41
CA TRP A 442 -15.01 -7.78 -26.37
C TRP A 442 -15.47 -8.52 -27.62
N LEU A 443 -14.64 -9.40 -28.17
CA LEU A 443 -14.81 -9.92 -29.53
C LEU A 443 -15.46 -11.31 -29.62
N ARG A 444 -15.53 -12.06 -28.51
CA ARG A 444 -15.92 -13.48 -28.55
C ARG A 444 -17.16 -13.78 -27.71
N GLY A 445 -18.14 -14.44 -28.33
CA GLY A 445 -19.36 -14.88 -27.66
C GLY A 445 -19.16 -15.96 -26.60
N ASP A 446 -18.06 -16.71 -26.64
CA ASP A 446 -17.71 -17.73 -25.64
C ASP A 446 -16.89 -17.18 -24.46
N CYS A 447 -16.80 -15.86 -24.31
CA CYS A 447 -16.13 -15.19 -23.20
C CYS A 447 -17.01 -14.10 -22.60
N ALA A 448 -16.91 -13.86 -21.30
CA ALA A 448 -17.52 -12.74 -20.60
C ALA A 448 -16.62 -12.24 -19.47
N VAL A 449 -17.03 -11.13 -18.85
CA VAL A 449 -16.44 -10.64 -17.60
C VAL A 449 -17.52 -10.64 -16.55
N TRP A 450 -17.28 -11.35 -15.44
CA TRP A 450 -18.10 -11.25 -14.25
C TRP A 450 -17.43 -10.34 -13.24
N VAL A 451 -18.19 -9.48 -12.59
CA VAL A 451 -17.70 -8.50 -11.61
C VAL A 451 -18.49 -8.60 -10.32
N ALA A 452 -17.81 -8.45 -9.19
CA ALA A 452 -18.44 -8.19 -7.91
C ALA A 452 -18.35 -6.69 -7.63
N GLU A 453 -19.48 -6.09 -7.24
CA GLU A 453 -19.60 -4.68 -6.92
C GLU A 453 -19.99 -4.48 -5.46
N LYS A 454 -19.46 -3.42 -4.83
CA LYS A 454 -19.88 -2.92 -3.52
C LYS A 454 -20.10 -1.41 -3.62
N SER A 455 -21.26 -0.92 -3.20
CA SER A 455 -21.58 0.52 -3.22
C SER A 455 -21.32 1.20 -4.57
N GLY A 456 -21.54 0.46 -5.67
CA GLY A 456 -21.33 0.92 -7.04
C GLY A 456 -19.89 0.90 -7.54
N GLU A 457 -18.94 0.38 -6.78
CA GLU A 457 -17.54 0.18 -7.19
C GLU A 457 -17.31 -1.28 -7.58
N ILE A 458 -16.61 -1.53 -8.69
CA ILE A 458 -16.12 -2.88 -9.02
C ILE A 458 -14.93 -3.21 -8.10
N VAL A 459 -15.08 -4.23 -7.26
CA VAL A 459 -14.09 -4.61 -6.24
C VAL A 459 -13.37 -5.92 -6.57
N ALA A 460 -13.99 -6.76 -7.42
CA ALA A 460 -13.39 -7.98 -7.94
C ALA A 460 -13.97 -8.34 -9.32
N GLN A 461 -13.24 -9.17 -10.05
CA GLN A 461 -13.63 -9.67 -11.37
C GLN A 461 -13.22 -11.12 -11.58
N SER A 462 -13.79 -11.73 -12.61
CA SER A 462 -13.22 -12.88 -13.28
C SER A 462 -13.44 -12.79 -14.79
N PHE A 463 -12.41 -13.12 -15.56
CA PHE A 463 -12.59 -13.44 -16.98
C PHE A 463 -13.15 -14.86 -17.05
N VAL A 464 -14.30 -14.97 -17.68
CA VAL A 464 -15.06 -16.21 -17.76
C VAL A 464 -15.08 -16.65 -19.20
N TRP A 465 -14.70 -17.89 -19.45
CA TRP A 465 -14.75 -18.46 -20.78
C TRP A 465 -15.38 -19.85 -20.74
N ARG A 466 -15.89 -20.30 -21.88
CA ARG A 466 -16.41 -21.66 -22.03
C ARG A 466 -15.66 -22.43 -23.10
N SER A 467 -15.53 -23.73 -22.88
CA SER A 467 -15.14 -24.69 -23.91
C SER A 467 -16.19 -25.80 -23.92
N LYS A 468 -16.93 -25.92 -25.04
CA LYS A 468 -18.06 -26.86 -25.16
C LYS A 468 -19.06 -26.67 -24.01
N SER A 469 -19.25 -27.67 -23.15
CA SER A 469 -20.15 -27.65 -21.99
C SER A 469 -19.46 -27.25 -20.67
N ALA A 470 -18.18 -26.92 -20.69
CA ALA A 470 -17.43 -26.46 -19.51
C ALA A 470 -17.37 -24.93 -19.44
N LEU A 471 -17.69 -24.37 -18.27
CA LEU A 471 -17.47 -22.95 -17.95
C LEU A 471 -16.27 -22.82 -17.00
N VAL A 472 -15.39 -21.85 -17.23
CA VAL A 472 -14.14 -21.66 -16.46
C VAL A 472 -14.01 -20.21 -15.99
N LEU A 473 -13.69 -20.03 -14.71
CA LEU A 473 -13.28 -18.76 -14.10
C LEU A 473 -11.75 -18.63 -14.11
N ASP A 474 -11.20 -17.60 -14.75
CA ASP A 474 -9.77 -17.54 -15.11
C ASP A 474 -9.21 -16.10 -15.14
N SER A 475 -8.68 -15.53 -14.07
CA SER A 475 -8.70 -15.97 -12.66
C SER A 475 -9.82 -15.24 -11.90
N ILE A 476 -9.90 -15.37 -10.57
CA ILE A 476 -10.74 -14.50 -9.73
C ILE A 476 -9.83 -13.49 -9.02
N GLU A 477 -9.94 -12.23 -9.43
CA GLU A 477 -9.04 -11.15 -9.04
C GLU A 477 -9.78 -10.06 -8.30
N ALA A 478 -9.18 -9.49 -7.26
CA ALA A 478 -9.80 -8.46 -6.43
C ALA A 478 -8.84 -7.29 -6.22
N LYS A 479 -9.37 -6.08 -5.97
CA LYS A 479 -8.56 -4.92 -5.55
C LYS A 479 -7.80 -5.23 -4.26
N GLY A 480 -6.63 -4.61 -4.07
CA GLY A 480 -5.72 -4.89 -2.93
C GLY A 480 -6.39 -5.00 -1.54
N GLY A 481 -7.30 -4.09 -1.21
CA GLY A 481 -8.03 -4.09 0.08
C GLY A 481 -9.02 -5.25 0.27
N TYR A 482 -9.38 -5.95 -0.80
CA TYR A 482 -10.39 -7.02 -0.82
C TYR A 482 -9.77 -8.43 -0.93
N ARG A 483 -8.42 -8.53 -0.96
CA ARG A 483 -7.69 -9.80 -1.16
C ARG A 483 -7.50 -10.66 0.11
N LYS A 484 -7.94 -10.20 1.28
CA LYS A 484 -7.64 -10.86 2.57
C LYS A 484 -8.87 -11.03 3.46
N GLY A 485 -8.76 -11.98 4.39
CA GLY A 485 -9.73 -12.18 5.47
C GLY A 485 -11.10 -12.63 4.98
N GLU A 486 -12.12 -12.32 5.77
CA GLU A 486 -13.51 -12.73 5.52
C GLU A 486 -14.07 -12.17 4.21
N VAL A 487 -13.65 -10.97 3.80
CA VAL A 487 -14.09 -10.34 2.55
C VAL A 487 -13.65 -11.13 1.32
N ALA A 488 -12.41 -11.63 1.31
CA ALA A 488 -11.92 -12.47 0.22
C ALA A 488 -12.72 -13.78 0.14
N GLY A 489 -13.06 -14.35 1.30
CA GLY A 489 -13.96 -15.49 1.40
C GLY A 489 -15.34 -15.17 0.82
N LEU A 490 -15.97 -14.09 1.25
CA LEU A 490 -17.29 -13.70 0.75
C LEU A 490 -17.30 -13.53 -0.78
N LEU A 491 -16.31 -12.83 -1.33
CA LEU A 491 -16.21 -12.62 -2.78
C LEU A 491 -16.04 -13.94 -3.53
N ALA A 492 -15.16 -14.83 -3.07
CA ALA A 492 -15.01 -16.16 -3.65
C ALA A 492 -16.32 -16.95 -3.62
N ASP A 493 -17.12 -16.84 -2.55
CA ASP A 493 -18.43 -17.52 -2.46
C ASP A 493 -19.41 -17.01 -3.50
N LEU A 494 -19.42 -15.69 -3.79
CA LEU A 494 -20.28 -15.12 -4.83
C LEU A 494 -19.91 -15.66 -6.22
N PHE A 495 -18.62 -15.72 -6.57
CA PHE A 495 -18.18 -16.26 -7.86
C PHE A 495 -18.51 -17.75 -7.99
N LEU A 496 -18.30 -18.53 -6.94
CA LEU A 496 -18.64 -19.96 -6.94
C LEU A 496 -20.16 -20.20 -7.01
N ALA A 497 -20.96 -19.40 -6.31
CA ALA A 497 -22.42 -19.47 -6.40
C ALA A 497 -22.91 -19.16 -7.82
N ALA A 498 -22.33 -18.16 -8.50
CA ALA A 498 -22.64 -17.86 -9.88
C ALA A 498 -22.21 -18.98 -10.85
N ALA A 499 -21.03 -19.57 -10.64
CA ALA A 499 -20.56 -20.71 -11.42
C ALA A 499 -21.50 -21.92 -11.28
N ARG A 500 -21.96 -22.23 -10.06
CA ARG A 500 -22.99 -23.26 -9.83
C ARG A 500 -24.30 -22.94 -10.54
N GLN A 501 -24.76 -21.69 -10.47
CA GLN A 501 -25.97 -21.26 -11.15
C GLN A 501 -25.86 -21.34 -12.67
N ALA A 502 -24.66 -21.29 -13.24
CA ALA A 502 -24.45 -21.46 -14.67
C ALA A 502 -24.69 -22.90 -15.16
N ILE A 503 -24.51 -23.90 -14.29
CA ILE A 503 -24.72 -25.31 -14.63
C ILE A 503 -26.20 -25.55 -14.97
N GLY A 504 -26.44 -26.27 -16.06
CA GLY A 504 -27.76 -26.51 -16.65
C GLY A 504 -28.26 -25.38 -17.54
N ARG A 505 -27.53 -24.26 -17.70
CA ARG A 505 -27.91 -23.13 -18.56
C ARG A 505 -26.98 -23.04 -19.76
N LEU A 506 -27.54 -22.73 -20.93
CA LEU A 506 -26.78 -22.61 -22.19
C LEU A 506 -25.88 -23.82 -22.48
N CYS A 507 -26.37 -25.02 -22.13
CA CYS A 507 -25.66 -26.30 -22.25
C CYS A 507 -24.34 -26.36 -21.48
N ILE A 508 -24.21 -25.62 -20.37
CA ILE A 508 -23.11 -25.80 -19.42
C ILE A 508 -23.43 -26.98 -18.52
N GLU A 509 -22.58 -28.00 -18.53
CA GLU A 509 -22.72 -29.21 -17.72
C GLU A 509 -21.83 -29.15 -16.47
N ARG A 510 -20.69 -28.45 -16.56
CA ARG A 510 -19.68 -28.37 -15.50
C ARG A 510 -19.11 -26.97 -15.43
N ALA A 511 -18.76 -26.55 -14.22
CA ALA A 511 -18.10 -25.27 -13.98
C ALA A 511 -16.80 -25.47 -13.21
N PHE A 512 -15.80 -24.66 -13.53
CA PHE A 512 -14.45 -24.81 -13.01
C PHE A 512 -13.82 -23.48 -12.61
N VAL A 513 -12.82 -23.56 -11.74
CA VAL A 513 -11.91 -22.46 -11.40
C VAL A 513 -10.50 -22.81 -11.89
N GLY A 514 -9.85 -21.87 -12.56
CA GLY A 514 -8.45 -21.99 -12.95
C GLY A 514 -7.52 -22.12 -11.75
N GLU A 515 -6.56 -23.04 -11.83
CA GLU A 515 -5.65 -23.32 -10.74
C GLU A 515 -4.45 -22.36 -10.76
N THR A 516 -4.58 -21.28 -9.99
CA THR A 516 -3.57 -20.23 -9.90
C THR A 516 -3.61 -19.56 -8.53
N HIS A 517 -2.51 -18.88 -8.20
CA HIS A 517 -2.32 -18.13 -6.96
C HIS A 517 -2.71 -16.64 -7.11
N TYR A 518 -3.22 -16.22 -8.27
CA TYR A 518 -3.61 -14.84 -8.51
C TYR A 518 -4.88 -14.43 -7.76
N GLY A 519 -4.87 -13.19 -7.26
CA GLY A 519 -6.02 -12.58 -6.61
C GLY A 519 -6.56 -13.33 -5.41
N ILE A 520 -7.85 -13.64 -5.46
CA ILE A 520 -8.56 -14.46 -4.46
C ILE A 520 -8.83 -15.87 -4.98
N THR A 521 -8.25 -16.26 -6.12
CA THR A 521 -8.48 -17.57 -6.75
C THR A 521 -8.10 -18.71 -5.82
N GLY A 522 -7.00 -18.58 -5.06
CA GLY A 522 -6.61 -19.57 -4.05
C GLY A 522 -7.67 -19.80 -2.96
N VAL A 523 -8.44 -18.76 -2.62
CA VAL A 523 -9.57 -18.86 -1.66
C VAL A 523 -10.76 -19.58 -2.28
N ALA A 524 -11.02 -19.39 -3.58
CA ALA A 524 -12.06 -20.13 -4.29
C ALA A 524 -11.68 -21.61 -4.49
N LEU A 525 -10.40 -21.89 -4.82
CA LEU A 525 -9.88 -23.23 -5.02
C LEU A 525 -9.94 -24.09 -3.77
N SER A 526 -9.79 -23.51 -2.57
CA SER A 526 -9.94 -24.25 -1.30
C SER A 526 -11.38 -24.72 -1.02
N ARG A 527 -12.35 -24.24 -1.80
CA ARG A 527 -13.77 -24.60 -1.73
C ARG A 527 -14.26 -25.42 -2.93
N CYS A 528 -13.39 -25.67 -3.90
CA CYS A 528 -13.66 -26.56 -5.02
C CYS A 528 -13.35 -28.01 -4.63
N ALA A 529 -13.98 -28.97 -5.31
CA ALA A 529 -13.72 -30.39 -5.11
C ALA A 529 -12.85 -30.96 -6.24
N GLY A 530 -12.33 -32.15 -5.98
CA GLY A 530 -11.58 -32.92 -6.95
C GLY A 530 -10.11 -32.51 -7.09
N GLU A 531 -9.38 -33.32 -7.85
CA GLU A 531 -7.99 -33.06 -8.20
C GLU A 531 -7.89 -32.07 -9.37
N ALA A 532 -6.74 -31.43 -9.47
CA ALA A 532 -6.34 -30.61 -10.61
C ALA A 532 -6.45 -31.40 -11.91
N THR A 533 -7.29 -30.96 -12.84
CA THR A 533 -7.41 -31.58 -14.17
C THR A 533 -7.10 -30.57 -15.27
N ARG A 534 -6.82 -31.05 -16.49
CA ARG A 534 -6.71 -30.16 -17.66
C ARG A 534 -8.09 -29.99 -18.29
N PRO A 535 -8.45 -28.79 -18.77
CA PRO A 535 -9.68 -28.61 -19.52
C PRO A 535 -9.67 -29.47 -20.81
N ASP A 536 -10.84 -29.96 -21.22
CA ASP A 536 -11.02 -30.93 -22.32
C ASP A 536 -10.47 -30.45 -23.68
N GLU A 537 -10.25 -29.15 -23.84
CA GLU A 537 -9.39 -28.57 -24.87
C GLU A 537 -8.57 -27.43 -24.25
N PRO A 538 -7.27 -27.29 -24.58
CA PRO A 538 -6.49 -26.14 -24.16
C PRO A 538 -7.05 -24.88 -24.84
N TYR A 539 -7.93 -24.17 -24.14
CA TYR A 539 -8.47 -22.88 -24.56
C TYR A 539 -7.35 -21.86 -24.87
N TYR A 540 -6.17 -22.05 -24.27
CA TYR A 540 -4.91 -21.38 -24.60
C TYR A 540 -4.63 -21.32 -26.11
N GLY A 541 -4.94 -22.37 -26.88
CA GLY A 541 -4.74 -22.37 -28.33
C GLY A 541 -5.63 -21.39 -29.11
N ARG A 542 -6.76 -20.96 -28.52
CA ARG A 542 -7.75 -20.06 -29.17
C ARG A 542 -7.56 -18.60 -28.78
N ILE A 543 -7.19 -18.33 -27.52
CA ILE A 543 -7.04 -16.96 -26.99
C ILE A 543 -5.58 -16.57 -26.69
N GLY A 544 -4.61 -17.47 -26.80
CA GLY A 544 -3.17 -17.17 -26.68
C GLY A 544 -2.64 -16.90 -25.26
N TYR A 545 -3.50 -16.66 -24.26
CA TYR A 545 -3.14 -16.51 -22.84
C TYR A 545 -4.29 -17.02 -21.97
N THR A 546 -4.00 -17.78 -20.91
CA THR A 546 -4.95 -18.19 -19.86
C THR A 546 -4.12 -18.62 -18.66
N ASP A 547 -4.56 -18.29 -17.44
CA ASP A 547 -3.92 -18.78 -16.21
C ASP A 547 -4.48 -20.16 -15.81
N ALA A 548 -5.64 -20.53 -16.35
CA ALA A 548 -6.34 -21.80 -16.14
C ALA A 548 -5.76 -22.97 -16.97
N HIS A 549 -4.45 -23.19 -16.90
CA HIS A 549 -3.79 -24.37 -17.49
C HIS A 549 -4.21 -25.68 -16.84
N GLN A 550 -4.51 -25.60 -15.54
CA GLN A 550 -5.19 -26.63 -14.77
C GLN A 550 -6.45 -26.01 -14.19
N VAL A 551 -7.44 -26.84 -13.91
CA VAL A 551 -8.75 -26.43 -13.41
C VAL A 551 -9.22 -27.38 -12.32
N ARG A 552 -9.97 -26.85 -11.35
CA ARG A 552 -10.71 -27.64 -10.35
C ARG A 552 -12.20 -27.40 -10.48
N GLU A 553 -12.97 -28.45 -10.26
CA GLU A 553 -14.41 -28.43 -10.45
C GLU A 553 -15.10 -27.74 -9.28
N VAL A 554 -16.04 -26.85 -9.61
CA VAL A 554 -16.91 -26.23 -8.62
C VAL A 554 -17.91 -27.27 -8.16
N CYS A 555 -17.92 -27.59 -6.86
CA CYS A 555 -18.82 -28.61 -6.31
C CYS A 555 -20.27 -28.30 -6.69
N HIS A 556 -20.96 -29.30 -7.23
CA HIS A 556 -22.42 -29.36 -7.15
C HIS A 556 -22.78 -29.56 -5.68
N GLU A 557 -23.49 -28.63 -5.07
CA GLU A 557 -24.28 -29.02 -3.90
C GLU A 557 -25.36 -29.97 -4.44
N THR A 558 -25.22 -31.25 -4.15
CA THR A 558 -26.34 -32.19 -4.17
C THR A 558 -27.30 -31.69 -3.10
N HIS A 559 -28.41 -31.09 -3.52
CA HIS A 559 -29.58 -30.91 -2.66
C HIS A 559 -30.12 -32.26 -2.18
#